data_AF-A0A843KYQ1-F1
#
_entry.id   AF-A0A843KYQ1-F1
#
_cell.length_a   1.000
_cell.length_b   1.000
_cell.length_c   1.000
_cell.angle_alpha   90.00
_cell.angle_beta   90.00
_cell.angle_gamma   90.00
#
_symmetry.space_group_name_H-M   'P 1'
#
loop_
_entity.id
_entity.type
_entity.pdbx_description
1 polymer ?
#
loop_
_entity_poly.entity_id
_entity_poly.type
_entity_poly.pdbx_seq_one_letter_code
_entity_poly.pdbx_strand_id
1 'polypeptide(L)' 'MDVMAGIEELVRELSPEHRREALDFVTYLLLKQKRKQGGPLRQTWAGALRRYRDTCTVLDLQRESLSWRTG' A
#
# COMPACT_ATOMS: atom_id res chain seq x y z
N MET A 1 -2.46 22.51 27.73
CA MET A 1 -1.25 21.67 27.73
C MET A 1 -0.75 21.67 26.31
N ASP A 2 0.47 22.17 26.08
CA ASP A 2 1.03 22.22 24.74
C ASP A 2 1.45 20.81 24.32
N VAL A 3 0.85 20.30 23.24
CA VAL A 3 1.04 18.90 22.80
C VAL A 3 2.46 18.66 22.32
N MET A 4 3.10 19.68 21.73
CA MET A 4 4.48 19.59 21.27
C MET A 4 5.46 19.51 22.44
N ALA A 5 5.29 20.38 23.45
CA ALA A 5 6.08 20.34 24.67
C ALA A 5 6.02 18.96 25.35
N GLY A 6 4.83 18.34 25.39
CA GLY A 6 4.68 16.98 25.97
C GLY A 6 5.40 15.89 25.18
N ILE A 7 5.39 15.95 23.84
CA ILE A 7 6.09 14.98 22.99
C ILE A 7 7.61 15.12 23.14
N GLU A 8 8.12 16.35 23.16
CA GLU A 8 9.56 16.60 23.30
C GLU A 8 10.11 16.07 24.63
N GLU A 9 9.37 16.26 25.73
CA GLU A 9 9.78 15.78 27.05
C GLU A 9 9.81 14.25 27.12
N LEU A 10 8.79 13.58 26.59
CA LEU A 10 8.75 12.11 26.53
C LEU A 10 9.88 11.54 25.66
N VAL A 11 10.22 12.18 24.53
CA VAL A 11 11.33 11.74 23.67
C VAL A 11 12.69 11.87 24.37
N ARG A 12 12.85 12.85 25.27
CA ARG A 12 14.08 13.02 26.06
C ARG A 12 14.25 11.90 27.08
N GLU A 13 13.18 11.37 27.65
CA GLU A 13 13.23 10.27 28.62
C GLU A 13 13.51 8.89 27.98
N LEU A 14 13.30 8.74 26.66
CA LEU A 14 13.56 7.48 25.96
C LEU A 14 15.05 7.11 25.96
N SER A 15 15.32 5.81 26.09
CA SER A 15 16.67 5.26 25.86
C SER A 15 17.07 5.38 24.38
N PRO A 16 18.37 5.30 24.04
CA PRO A 16 18.85 5.52 22.67
C PRO A 16 18.20 4.63 21.61
N GLU A 17 17.89 3.38 21.98
CA GLU A 17 17.22 2.41 21.10
C GLU A 17 15.78 2.84 20.79
N HIS A 18 15.01 3.22 21.82
CA HIS A 18 13.63 3.66 21.64
C HIS A 18 13.51 5.03 20.96
N ARG A 19 14.53 5.90 21.08
CA ARG A 19 14.59 7.15 20.29
C ARG A 19 14.68 6.87 18.79
N ARG A 20 15.37 5.78 18.39
CA ARG A 20 15.44 5.37 16.99
C ARG A 20 14.07 4.92 16.49
N GLU A 21 13.38 4.11 17.27
CA GLU A 21 12.02 3.66 16.95
C GLU A 21 11.04 4.83 16.85
N ALA A 22 11.12 5.81 17.77
CA ALA A 22 10.32 7.02 17.72
C ALA A 22 10.58 7.83 16.43
N LEU A 23 11.85 7.98 16.03
CA LEU A 23 12.21 8.65 14.77
C LEU A 23 11.60 7.93 13.56
N ASP A 24 11.69 6.60 13.53
CA ASP A 24 11.16 5.79 12.44
C ASP A 24 9.63 5.92 12.37
N PHE A 25 8.95 5.92 13.51
CA PHE A 25 7.50 6.09 13.59
C PHE A 25 7.06 7.49 13.14
N VAL A 26 7.73 8.56 13.58
CA VAL A 26 7.44 9.93 13.14
C VAL A 26 7.68 10.07 11.63
N THR A 27 8.76 9.49 11.12
CA THR A 27 9.06 9.46 9.69
C THR A 27 7.95 8.75 8.89
N TYR A 28 7.45 7.62 9.41
CA TYR A 28 6.32 6.90 8.84
C TYR A 28 5.04 7.75 8.82
N LEU A 29 4.74 8.47 9.90
CA LEU A 29 3.57 9.36 9.96
C LEU A 29 3.65 10.50 8.95
N LEU A 30 4.82 11.11 8.77
CA LEU A 30 5.05 12.14 7.74
C LEU A 30 4.85 11.58 6.32
N LEU A 31 5.34 10.36 6.07
CA LEU A 31 5.11 9.68 4.80
C LEU A 31 3.62 9.37 4.58
N LYS A 32 2.93 8.91 5.63
CA LYS A 32 1.50 8.63 5.62
C LYS A 32 0.67 9.89 5.37
N GLN A 33 1.08 11.03 5.93
CA GLN A 33 0.45 12.33 5.69
C GLN A 33 0.64 12.79 4.23
N LYS A 34 1.83 12.57 3.65
CA LYS A 34 2.14 12.92 2.25
C LYS A 34 1.44 12.02 1.24
N ARG A 35 1.18 10.76 1.59
CA ARG A 35 0.28 9.89 0.82
C ARG A 35 -1.11 10.50 0.92
N LYS A 36 -1.49 11.34 -0.06
CA LYS A 36 -2.91 11.70 -0.28
C LYS A 36 -3.69 10.40 -0.14
N GLN A 37 -4.73 10.38 0.68
CA GLN A 37 -5.70 9.27 0.70
C GLN A 37 -6.10 9.09 -0.76
N GLY A 38 -5.52 8.09 -1.42
CA GLY A 38 -5.74 7.88 -2.83
C GLY A 38 -7.24 7.79 -2.97
N GLY A 39 -7.83 8.67 -3.80
CA GLY A 39 -9.25 8.62 -4.06
C GLY A 39 -9.64 7.17 -4.38
N PRO A 40 -10.90 6.77 -4.11
CA PRO A 40 -11.33 5.38 -4.24
C PRO A 40 -10.74 4.77 -5.51
N LEU A 41 -10.14 3.58 -5.35
CA LEU A 41 -9.46 2.88 -6.44
C LEU A 41 -10.34 2.98 -7.68
N ARG A 42 -9.82 3.62 -8.73
CA ARG A 42 -10.53 3.67 -10.00
C ARG A 42 -10.51 2.23 -10.51
N GLN A 43 -11.58 1.49 -10.23
CA GLN A 43 -11.80 0.11 -10.67
C GLN A 43 -12.03 0.07 -12.19
N THR A 44 -11.24 0.82 -12.97
CA THR A 44 -11.32 0.89 -14.43
C THR A 44 -10.95 -0.43 -15.09
N TRP A 45 -10.25 -1.30 -14.36
CA TRP A 45 -10.00 -2.69 -14.73
C TRP A 45 -11.22 -3.59 -14.49
N ALA A 46 -12.13 -3.25 -13.56
CA ALA A 46 -13.28 -4.07 -13.27
C ALA A 46 -14.23 -4.05 -14.48
N GLY A 47 -14.48 -5.23 -15.04
CA GLY A 47 -15.28 -5.38 -16.26
C GLY A 47 -14.52 -5.16 -17.58
N ALA A 48 -13.22 -4.84 -17.55
CA ALA A 48 -12.41 -4.68 -18.77
C ALA A 48 -12.40 -5.95 -19.63
N LEU A 49 -12.54 -7.12 -19.01
CA LEU A 49 -12.58 -8.41 -19.71
C LEU A 49 -13.98 -8.84 -20.17
N ARG A 50 -15.02 -8.06 -19.89
CA ARG A 50 -16.42 -8.44 -20.23
C ARG A 50 -16.61 -8.71 -21.73
N ARG A 51 -15.90 -7.96 -22.58
CA ARG A 51 -15.94 -8.11 -24.04
C ARG A 51 -15.38 -9.44 -24.56
N TYR A 52 -14.59 -10.15 -23.75
CA TYR A 52 -14.00 -11.43 -24.12
C TYR A 52 -14.79 -12.64 -23.61
N ARG A 53 -15.90 -12.41 -22.88
CA ARG A 53 -16.71 -13.49 -22.31
C ARG A 53 -17.21 -14.48 -23.36
N ASP A 54 -17.60 -13.97 -24.53
CA ASP A 54 -18.20 -14.78 -25.59
C ASP A 54 -17.18 -15.25 -26.64
N THR A 55 -15.93 -14.76 -26.54
CA THR A 55 -14.84 -15.05 -27.49
C THR A 55 -13.76 -15.95 -26.93
N CYS A 56 -13.60 -15.99 -25.61
CA CYS A 56 -12.62 -16.85 -24.95
C CYS A 56 -13.35 -17.93 -24.15
N THR A 57 -13.19 -19.19 -24.56
CA THR A 57 -13.68 -20.31 -23.75
C THR A 57 -12.72 -20.58 -22.60
N VAL A 58 -13.22 -21.24 -21.55
CA VAL A 58 -12.38 -21.68 -20.40
C VAL A 58 -11.19 -22.52 -20.88
N LEU A 59 -11.38 -23.33 -21.91
CA LEU A 59 -10.35 -24.19 -22.48
C LEU A 59 -9.24 -23.39 -23.18
N ASP A 60 -9.60 -22.32 -23.88
CA ASP A 60 -8.63 -21.45 -24.56
C ASP A 60 -7.74 -20.73 -23.52
N LEU A 61 -8.36 -20.22 -22.46
CA LEU A 61 -7.63 -19.59 -21.34
C LEU A 61 -6.71 -20.57 -20.63
N GLN A 62 -7.13 -21.82 -20.47
CA GLN A 62 -6.30 -22.85 -19.86
C GLN A 62 -5.05 -23.15 -20.71
N ARG A 63 -5.23 -23.31 -22.03
CA ARG A 63 -4.13 -23.53 -22.98
C ARG A 63 -3.13 -22.37 -22.97
N GLU A 64 -3.64 -21.14 -22.98
CA GLU A 64 -2.81 -19.93 -22.94
C GLU A 64 -2.05 -19.83 -21.61
N SER A 65 -2.67 -20.18 -20.48
CA SER A 65 -1.99 -20.14 -19.17
C SER A 65 -0.82 -21.12 -19.06
N LEU A 66 -0.89 -22.24 -19.77
CA LEU A 66 0.18 -23.23 -19.83
C LEU A 66 1.36 -22.72 -20.67
N SER A 67 1.10 -21.98 -21.76
CA SER A 67 2.17 -21.42 -22.60
C SER A 67 3.03 -20.42 -21.81
N TRP A 68 2.43 -19.60 -20.94
CA TRP A 68 3.16 -18.62 -20.10
C TRP A 68 4.09 -19.23 -19.06
N ARG A 69 3.89 -20.50 -18.67
CA ARG A 69 4.77 -21.21 -17.73
C ARG A 69 5.93 -21.94 -18.41
N THR A 70 5.83 -22.12 -19.72
CA THR A 70 6.80 -22.85 -20.53
C THR A 70 7.62 -21.91 -21.44
N GLY A 71 7.42 -20.59 -21.28
CA GLY A 71 8.17 -19.53 -21.94
C GLY A 71 9.28 -18.97 -21.06
#